data_AF-A0A960L6Z9-F1
#
_entry.id   AF-A0A960L6Z9-F1
#
_cell.length_a   1.000
_cell.length_b   1.000
_cell.length_c   1.000
_cell.angle_alpha   90.00
_cell.angle_beta   90.00
_cell.angle_gamma   90.00
#
_symmetry.space_group_name_H-M   'P 1'
#
loop_
_entity.id
_entity.type
_entity.pdbx_description
1 polymer ?
#
loop_
_entity_poly.entity_id
_entity_poly.type
_entity_poly.pdbx_seq_one_letter_code
_entity_poly.pdbx_strand_id
1 'polypeptide(L)'
;MLAGDEAAFERFCSEYLPVLQRFAHSRLPEDPELARDVAQATLCKVFDRLDTFRGDSSLATWICVCCRNEIGMLHRRKGRGPRWTELDEATEAHALAPPGQGPQLALLAREEADL
;
A
#
# COMPACT_ATOMS: atom_id res chain seq x y z
N MET A 1 0.12 26.96 5.34
CA MET A 1 1.08 25.89 4.99
C MET A 1 0.39 24.57 4.63
N LEU A 2 -0.83 24.28 5.13
CA LEU A 2 -1.58 23.05 4.81
C LEU A 2 -1.94 22.85 3.33
N ALA A 3 -2.25 23.92 2.58
CA ALA A 3 -2.68 23.79 1.18
C ALA A 3 -1.60 23.20 0.25
N GLY A 4 -0.31 23.36 0.58
CA GLY A 4 0.78 22.77 -0.22
C GLY A 4 0.94 21.27 0.00
N ASP A 5 0.63 20.82 1.21
CA ASP A 5 0.66 19.41 1.62
C ASP A 5 -0.54 18.65 1.02
N GLU A 6 -1.72 19.26 1.08
CA GLU A 6 -2.94 18.71 0.49
C GLU A 6 -2.82 18.54 -1.04
N ALA A 7 -2.30 19.53 -1.75
CA ALA A 7 -2.07 19.41 -3.19
C ALA A 7 -0.98 18.37 -3.53
N ALA A 8 0.02 18.16 -2.66
CA ALA A 8 1.02 17.12 -2.85
C ALA A 8 0.41 15.73 -2.63
N PHE A 9 -0.41 15.59 -1.60
CA PHE A 9 -1.15 14.37 -1.31
C PHE A 9 -2.12 14.01 -2.44
N GLU A 10 -2.86 14.99 -2.98
CA GLU A 10 -3.79 14.75 -4.09
C GLU A 10 -3.07 14.23 -5.34
N ARG A 11 -1.94 14.85 -5.72
CA ARG A 11 -1.11 14.38 -6.84
C ARG A 11 -0.55 12.98 -6.60
N PHE A 12 -0.09 12.72 -5.38
CA PHE A 12 0.42 11.41 -5.01
C PHE A 12 -0.68 10.33 -5.11
N CYS A 13 -1.88 10.64 -4.61
CA CYS A 13 -3.03 9.76 -4.70
C CYS A 13 -3.47 9.52 -6.15
N SER A 14 -3.56 10.56 -6.97
CA SER A 14 -3.99 10.42 -8.36
C SER A 14 -3.03 9.55 -9.19
N GLU A 15 -1.73 9.61 -8.90
CA GLU A 15 -0.71 8.84 -9.59
C GLU A 15 -0.69 7.36 -9.16
N TYR A 16 -0.68 7.09 -7.85
CA TYR A 16 -0.38 5.74 -7.34
C TYR A 16 -1.61 4.92 -6.95
N LEU A 17 -2.74 5.55 -6.63
CA LEU A 17 -3.93 4.82 -6.18
C LEU A 17 -4.49 3.86 -7.24
N PRO A 18 -4.63 4.22 -8.53
CA PRO A 18 -5.14 3.30 -9.55
C PRO A 18 -4.25 2.05 -9.73
N VAL A 19 -2.93 2.25 -9.72
CA VAL A 19 -1.94 1.17 -9.81
C VAL A 19 -2.07 0.24 -8.59
N LEU A 20 -2.16 0.82 -7.40
CA LEU A 20 -2.26 0.04 -6.17
C LEU A 20 -3.58 -0.69 -6.03
N GLN A 21 -4.70 -0.11 -6.50
CA GLN A 21 -6.00 -0.77 -6.53
C GLN A 21 -5.99 -2.00 -7.45
N ARG A 22 -5.43 -1.88 -8.66
CA ARG A 22 -5.26 -3.04 -9.57
C ARG A 22 -4.41 -4.12 -8.91
N PHE A 23 -3.30 -3.72 -8.29
CA PHE A 23 -2.42 -4.65 -7.57
C PHE A 23 -3.15 -5.35 -6.41
N ALA A 24 -3.84 -4.61 -5.54
CA ALA A 24 -4.57 -5.18 -4.41
C ALA A 24 -5.70 -6.11 -4.85
N HIS A 25 -6.45 -5.72 -5.90
CA HIS A 25 -7.52 -6.54 -6.46
C HIS A 25 -7.01 -7.88 -6.98
N SER A 26 -5.83 -7.92 -7.60
CA SER A 26 -5.21 -9.19 -8.04
C SER A 26 -4.86 -10.15 -6.89
N ARG A 27 -4.81 -9.66 -5.64
CA ARG A 27 -4.43 -10.42 -4.44
C ARG A 27 -5.56 -10.70 -3.48
N LEU A 28 -6.65 -9.96 -3.60
CA LEU A 28 -7.90 -10.14 -2.85
C LEU A 28 -9.08 -10.20 -3.85
N PRO A 29 -9.06 -11.14 -4.82
CA PRO A 29 -10.13 -11.23 -5.83
C PRO A 29 -11.49 -11.56 -5.22
N GLU A 30 -11.52 -12.21 -4.07
CA GLU A 30 -12.73 -12.59 -3.35
C GLU A 30 -13.41 -11.41 -2.62
N ASP A 31 -12.68 -10.32 -2.38
CA ASP A 31 -13.17 -9.18 -1.58
C ASP A 31 -12.70 -7.84 -2.18
N PRO A 32 -13.38 -7.35 -3.24
CA PRO A 32 -12.97 -6.13 -3.95
C PRO A 32 -13.05 -4.86 -3.09
N GLU A 33 -13.98 -4.82 -2.13
CA GLU A 33 -14.12 -3.70 -1.21
C GLU A 33 -12.91 -3.65 -0.26
N LEU A 34 -12.56 -4.79 0.34
CA LEU A 34 -11.36 -4.89 1.17
C LEU A 34 -10.08 -4.58 0.39
N ALA A 35 -10.00 -4.98 -0.88
CA ALA A 35 -8.88 -4.64 -1.75
C ALA A 35 -8.73 -3.13 -1.91
N ARG A 36 -9.85 -2.41 -2.08
CA ARG A 36 -9.88 -0.95 -2.20
C ARG A 36 -9.46 -0.28 -0.90
N ASP A 37 -9.97 -0.76 0.24
CA ASP A 37 -9.66 -0.20 1.57
C ASP A 37 -8.18 -0.38 1.91
N VAL A 38 -7.63 -1.57 1.65
CA VAL A 38 -6.20 -1.84 1.87
C VAL A 38 -5.34 -0.95 0.98
N ALA A 39 -5.70 -0.76 -0.28
CA ALA A 39 -4.94 0.12 -1.19
C ALA A 39 -4.93 1.57 -0.69
N GLN A 40 -6.09 2.13 -0.34
CA GLN A 40 -6.19 3.49 0.19
C GLN A 40 -5.39 3.66 1.49
N ALA A 41 -5.61 2.76 2.46
CA ALA A 41 -4.92 2.81 3.75
C ALA A 41 -3.39 2.67 3.57
N THR A 42 -2.93 1.84 2.64
CA THR A 42 -1.50 1.72 2.32
C THR A 42 -0.97 3.03 1.75
N LEU A 43 -1.69 3.68 0.82
CA LEU A 43 -1.22 4.93 0.22
C LEU A 43 -1.04 6.03 1.28
N CYS A 44 -2.01 6.19 2.19
CA CYS A 44 -1.91 7.14 3.31
C CYS A 44 -0.69 6.84 4.19
N LYS A 45 -0.54 5.59 4.64
CA LYS A 45 0.60 5.16 5.46
C LYS A 45 1.95 5.37 4.78
N VAL A 46 1.99 5.22 3.46
CA VAL A 46 3.21 5.39 2.67
C VAL A 46 3.54 6.86 2.48
N PHE A 47 2.55 7.71 2.24
CA PHE A 47 2.73 9.16 2.16
C PHE A 47 3.38 9.70 3.44
N ASP A 48 2.91 9.26 4.61
CA ASP A 48 3.48 9.64 5.92
C ASP A 48 4.93 9.17 6.14
N ARG A 49 5.40 8.22 5.33
CA ARG A 49 6.74 7.60 5.46
C ARG A 49 7.60 7.81 4.23
N LEU A 50 7.23 8.76 3.36
CA LEU A 50 7.92 8.98 2.09
C LEU A 50 9.40 9.36 2.31
N ASP A 51 9.71 9.99 3.44
CA ASP A 51 11.07 10.30 3.90
C ASP A 51 11.95 9.06 4.16
N THR A 52 11.34 7.90 4.41
CA THR A 52 12.05 6.62 4.62
C THR A 52 12.41 5.90 3.31
N PHE A 53 11.92 6.40 2.18
CA PHE A 53 12.20 5.81 0.87
C PHE A 53 13.64 6.10 0.44
N ARG A 54 14.44 5.03 0.30
CA ARG A 54 15.88 5.13 -0.01
C ARG A 54 16.23 5.25 -1.50
N GLY A 55 15.26 5.07 -2.40
CA GLY A 55 15.53 5.09 -3.85
C GLY A 55 16.20 3.82 -4.41
N ASP A 56 16.28 2.74 -3.64
CA ASP A 56 16.85 1.45 -4.08
C ASP A 56 16.00 0.74 -5.18
N SER A 57 14.77 1.22 -5.42
CA SER A 57 13.82 0.75 -6.44
C SER A 57 12.96 1.92 -6.94
N SER A 58 12.05 1.71 -7.89
CA SER A 58 11.02 2.71 -8.18
C SER A 58 10.09 2.90 -6.97
N LEU A 59 9.49 4.10 -6.85
CA LEU A 59 8.54 4.42 -5.78
C LEU A 59 7.30 3.51 -5.84
N ALA A 60 6.77 3.26 -7.05
CA ALA A 60 5.69 2.31 -7.28
C ALA A 60 6.02 0.90 -6.76
N THR A 61 7.25 0.42 -6.98
CA THR A 61 7.69 -0.89 -6.47
C THR A 61 7.66 -0.92 -4.95
N TRP A 62 8.17 0.12 -4.30
CA TRP A 62 8.17 0.22 -2.85
C TRP A 62 6.74 0.28 -2.27
N ILE A 63 5.84 1.07 -2.87
CA ILE A 63 4.41 1.13 -2.49
C ILE A 63 3.74 -0.25 -2.59
N CYS A 64 3.96 -0.99 -3.68
CA CYS A 64 3.38 -2.33 -3.82
C CYS A 64 3.94 -3.33 -2.81
N VAL A 65 5.20 -3.19 -2.40
CA VAL A 65 5.78 -3.99 -1.31
C VAL A 65 5.07 -3.69 0.01
N CYS A 66 4.84 -2.41 0.33
CA CYS A 66 4.07 -1.99 1.50
C CYS A 66 2.67 -2.62 1.48
N CYS A 67 1.96 -2.53 0.35
CA CYS A 67 0.61 -3.09 0.20
C CYS A 67 0.59 -4.61 0.36
N ARG A 68 1.57 -5.32 -0.23
CA ARG A 68 1.72 -6.77 -0.04
C ARG A 68 1.87 -7.13 1.44
N ASN A 69 2.65 -6.35 2.19
CA ASN A 69 2.84 -6.56 3.63
C ASN A 69 1.54 -6.37 4.41
N GLU A 70 0.76 -5.33 4.09
CA GLU A 70 -0.56 -5.06 4.70
C GLU A 70 -1.55 -6.21 4.43
N ILE A 71 -1.64 -6.70 3.19
CA ILE A 71 -2.44 -7.88 2.83
C ILE A 71 -1.98 -9.12 3.61
N GLY A 72 -0.67 -9.32 3.74
CA GLY A 72 -0.11 -10.40 4.55
C GLY A 72 -0.45 -10.28 6.05
N MET A 73 -0.51 -9.07 6.60
CA MET A 73 -0.96 -8.83 7.98
C MET A 73 -2.44 -9.13 8.14
N LEU A 74 -3.27 -8.71 7.19
CA LEU A 74 -4.70 -9.02 7.14
C LEU A 74 -4.95 -10.54 7.14
N HIS A 75 -4.27 -11.31 6.28
CA HIS A 75 -4.39 -12.77 6.26
C HIS A 75 -3.94 -13.41 7.59
N ARG A 76 -2.84 -12.94 8.18
CA ARG A 76 -2.38 -13.41 9.49
C ARG A 76 -3.40 -13.13 10.60
N ARG A 77 -4.10 -11.99 10.55
CA ARG A 77 -5.17 -11.67 11.51
C ARG A 77 -6.40 -12.56 11.32
N LYS A 78 -6.85 -12.76 10.08
CA LYS A 78 -7.97 -13.66 9.75
C LYS A 78 -7.70 -15.11 10.18
N GLY A 79 -6.49 -15.62 9.96
CA GLY A 79 -6.11 -16.99 10.35
C GLY A 79 -5.97 -17.23 11.87
N ARG A 80 -5.95 -16.18 12.70
CA ARG A 80 -5.81 -16.30 14.16
C ARG A 80 -7.13 -16.40 14.93
N GLY A 81 -8.27 -16.36 14.24
CA GLY A 81 -9.61 -16.38 14.85
C GLY A 81 -9.89 -15.15 15.73
N PRO A 82 -11.15 -14.75 15.92
CA PRO A 82 -11.47 -13.58 16.72
C PRO A 82 -11.22 -13.87 18.21
N ARG A 83 -10.08 -13.42 18.74
CA ARG A 83 -10.00 -13.09 20.17
C ARG A 83 -10.71 -11.75 20.31
N TRP A 84 -12.00 -11.80 20.65
CA TRP A 84 -12.81 -10.63 21.01
C TRP A 84 -11.95 -9.70 21.86
N THR A 85 -11.52 -8.60 21.26
CA THR A 85 -10.86 -7.50 21.92
C THR A 85 -11.58 -6.29 21.40
N GLU A 86 -12.23 -5.59 22.32
CA GLU A 86 -12.95 -4.35 22.06
C GLU A 86 -12.08 -3.39 21.26
N LEU A 87 -12.75 -2.59 20.44
CA LEU A 87 -12.18 -1.62 19.52
C LEU A 87 -11.30 -0.62 20.29
N ASP A 88 -10.00 -0.93 20.42
CA ASP A 88 -9.01 0.04 20.88
C ASP A 88 -8.37 0.69 19.65
N GLU A 89 -8.60 1.99 19.57
CA GLU A 89 -8.11 2.92 18.57
C GLU A 89 -6.61 3.13 18.80
N ALA A 90 -5.78 2.18 18.35
CA ALA A 90 -4.33 2.34 18.38
C ALA A 90 -3.69 1.75 17.13
N THR A 91 -3.47 2.63 16.15
CA THR A 91 -2.61 2.38 14.99
C THR A 91 -1.18 2.16 15.45
N GLU A 92 -0.81 0.91 15.79
CA GLU A 92 0.57 0.53 16.01
C GLU A 92 1.30 0.39 14.66
N ALA A 93 1.85 1.51 14.22
CA ALA A 93 2.90 1.60 13.24
C ALA A 93 4.19 0.99 13.79
N HIS A 94 4.42 -0.31 13.57
CA HIS A 94 5.73 -0.91 13.84
C HIS A 94 6.28 -1.77 12.69
N ALA A 95 7.48 -1.35 12.27
CA ALA A 95 8.49 -2.04 11.46
C ALA A 95 8.06 -2.61 10.10
N LEU A 96 8.05 -1.73 9.08
CA LEU A 96 8.23 -2.17 7.69
C LEU A 96 9.74 -2.29 7.40
N ALA A 97 10.39 -3.33 7.92
CA ALA A 97 11.70 -3.72 7.41
C ALA A 97 11.52 -4.29 5.99
N PRO A 98 12.41 -3.99 5.03
CA PRO A 98 12.23 -4.44 3.65
C PRO A 98 12.41 -5.97 3.57
N PRO A 99 11.42 -6.75 3.10
CA PRO A 99 11.67 -8.12 2.69
C PRO A 99 12.38 -8.14 1.33
N GLY A 100 13.31 -9.08 1.19
CA GLY A 100 14.15 -9.29 0.00
C GLY A 100 13.38 -9.30 -1.32
N GLN A 101 14.06 -8.77 -2.32
CA GLN A 101 13.62 -8.49 -3.69
C GLN A 101 12.86 -9.65 -4.34
N GLY A 102 11.64 -9.37 -4.81
CA GLY A 102 10.85 -10.27 -5.66
C GLY A 102 10.56 -9.60 -7.02
N PRO A 103 10.72 -10.30 -8.16
CA PRO A 103 10.71 -9.70 -9.49
C PRO A 103 9.28 -9.62 -10.08
N GLN A 104 8.44 -8.70 -9.61
CA GLN A 104 7.00 -8.75 -9.93
C GLN A 104 6.34 -7.44 -10.37
N LEU A 105 7.05 -6.31 -10.44
CA LEU A 105 6.44 -5.05 -10.89
C LEU A 105 7.06 -4.42 -12.15
N ALA A 106 8.10 -5.04 -12.73
CA ALA A 106 8.68 -4.59 -14.00
C ALA A 106 7.70 -4.69 -15.20
N LEU A 107 6.53 -5.31 -15.01
CA LEU A 107 5.48 -5.42 -16.03
C LEU A 107 4.57 -4.19 -16.09
N LEU A 108 4.29 -3.53 -14.95
CA LEU A 108 3.38 -2.37 -14.91
C LEU A 108 4.05 -1.07 -15.37
N ALA A 109 5.39 -1.01 -15.37
CA ALA A 109 6.13 0.13 -15.90
C ALA A 109 6.25 0.14 -17.43
N ARG A 110 5.77 -0.90 -18.13
CA ARG A 110 5.84 -1.00 -19.60
C ARG A 110 4.57 -0.58 -20.31
N GLU A 111 3.44 -0.40 -19.62
CA GLU A 111 2.16 -0.08 -20.27
C GLU A 111 1.76 1.40 -20.19
N GLU A 112 2.40 2.22 -19.35
CA GLU A 112 2.10 3.66 -19.23
C GLU A 112 3.00 4.55 -20.15
N ALA A 113 3.77 3.94 -21.06
CA ALA A 113 4.65 4.68 -21.99
C ALA A 113 4.09 4.81 -23.42
N ASP A 114 2.87 4.29 -23.69
CA ASP A 114 2.27 4.24 -25.03
C ASP A 114 0.84 4.83 -25.09
N LEU A 115 0.51 5.84 -24.26
CA LEU A 115 -0.67 6.69 -24.44
C LEU A 115 -0.35 8.19 -24.31
#